data_AF-A0A3M3AKZ6-F1
#
_entry.id   AF-A0A3M3AKZ6-F1
#
_cell.length_a   1.000
_cell.length_b   1.000
_cell.length_c   1.000
_cell.angle_alpha   90.00
_cell.angle_beta   90.00
_cell.angle_gamma   90.00
#
_symmetry.space_group_name_H-M   'P 1'
#
loop_
_entity.id
_entity.type
_entity.pdbx_description
1 polymer ?
#
loop_
_entity_poly.entity_id
_entity_poly.type
_entity_poly.pdbx_seq_one_letter_code
_entity_poly.pdbx_strand_id
1 'polypeptide(L)' 'LLPPPPPQPAWRTMMDQMASDGVSAYRAVVRENPEFVEYFRQATPEQELGRLPLGSRPAKRREGGVESLRAIPWIFA' A
#
# COMPACT_ATOMS: atom_id res chain seq x y z
N LEU A 1 33.10 -2.81 -10.25
CA LEU A 1 32.44 -2.97 -8.94
C LEU A 1 32.27 -4.46 -8.70
N LEU A 2 32.68 -4.98 -7.54
CA LEU A 2 32.43 -6.37 -7.17
C LEU A 2 30.94 -6.56 -6.84
N PRO A 3 30.34 -7.73 -7.13
CA PRO A 3 28.96 -8.00 -6.73
C PRO A 3 28.84 -8.01 -5.20
N PRO A 4 27.67 -7.65 -4.66
CA PRO A 4 27.44 -7.72 -3.22
C PRO A 4 27.58 -9.18 -2.74
N PRO A 5 28.06 -9.40 -1.51
CA PRO A 5 28.15 -10.74 -0.95
C PRO A 5 26.74 -11.37 -0.83
N PRO A 6 26.62 -12.70 -0.95
CA PRO A 6 25.36 -13.37 -0.74
C PRO A 6 24.90 -13.19 0.73
N PRO A 7 23.60 -13.02 0.99
CA PRO A 7 23.10 -12.91 2.35
C PRO A 7 23.21 -14.25 3.08
N GLN A 8 23.50 -14.20 4.37
CA GLN A 8 23.62 -15.38 5.22
C GLN A 8 22.27 -16.13 5.31
N PRO A 9 22.26 -17.48 5.44
CA PRO A 9 21.02 -18.24 5.56
C PRO A 9 20.11 -17.75 6.70
N ALA A 10 20.68 -17.41 7.86
CA ALA A 10 19.94 -16.87 8.99
C ALA A 10 19.24 -15.54 8.67
N TRP A 11 19.85 -14.68 7.84
CA TRP A 11 19.22 -13.43 7.41
C TRP A 11 18.03 -13.68 6.49
N ARG A 12 18.11 -14.68 5.61
CA ARG A 12 16.99 -15.07 4.75
C ARG A 12 15.81 -15.55 5.57
N THR A 13 16.04 -16.46 6.51
CA THR A 13 15.00 -16.95 7.43
C THR A 13 14.36 -15.81 8.23
N MET A 14 15.17 -14.86 8.72
CA MET A 14 14.65 -13.69 9.43
C MET A 14 13.82 -12.80 8.50
N MET A 15 14.27 -12.55 7.28
CA MET A 15 13.53 -11.77 6.28
C MET A 15 12.20 -12.43 5.91
N ASP A 16 12.16 -13.76 5.78
CA ASP A 16 10.93 -14.50 5.49
C ASP A 16 9.91 -14.34 6.64
N GLN A 17 10.36 -14.44 7.88
CA GLN A 17 9.52 -14.22 9.06
C GLN A 17 8.98 -12.78 9.13
N MET A 18 9.87 -11.79 9.00
CA MET A 18 9.47 -10.37 9.01
C MET A 18 8.52 -10.02 7.87
N ALA A 19 8.73 -10.60 6.68
CA ALA A 19 7.86 -10.39 5.53
C ALA A 19 6.46 -10.98 5.77
N SER A 20 6.38 -12.19 6.32
CA SER A 20 5.11 -12.83 6.69
C SER A 20 4.35 -11.97 7.71
N ASP A 21 5.00 -11.59 8.80
CA ASP A 21 4.39 -10.82 9.88
C ASP A 21 3.96 -9.43 9.39
N GLY A 22 4.83 -8.75 8.64
CA GLY A 22 4.54 -7.43 8.08
C GLY A 22 3.37 -7.44 7.10
N VAL A 23 3.28 -8.44 6.21
CA VAL A 23 2.17 -8.56 5.27
C VAL A 23 0.86 -8.87 6.00
N SER A 24 0.89 -9.74 7.01
CA SER A 24 -0.28 -10.07 7.82
C SER A 24 -0.79 -8.82 8.55
N ALA A 25 0.08 -8.10 9.27
CA ALA A 25 -0.29 -6.89 9.99
C ALA A 25 -0.83 -5.80 9.05
N TYR A 26 -0.20 -5.59 7.90
CA TYR A 26 -0.66 -4.63 6.91
C TYR A 26 -2.05 -4.98 6.36
N ARG A 27 -2.31 -6.25 6.02
CA ARG A 27 -3.59 -6.68 5.46
C ARG A 27 -4.71 -6.67 6.50
N ALA A 28 -4.40 -7.00 7.75
CA ALA A 28 -5.34 -6.90 8.86
C ALA A 28 -5.95 -5.49 8.95
N VAL A 29 -5.14 -4.45 8.74
CA VAL A 29 -5.61 -3.06 8.74
C VAL A 29 -6.23 -2.66 7.41
N VAL A 30 -5.53 -2.84 6.29
CA VAL A 30 -5.92 -2.22 5.01
C VAL A 30 -7.04 -2.99 4.29
N ARG A 31 -7.18 -4.29 4.55
CA ARG A 31 -8.16 -5.16 3.87
C ARG A 31 -9.22 -5.73 4.78
N GLU A 32 -8.82 -6.19 5.97
CA GLU A 32 -9.71 -6.96 6.84
C GLU A 32 -10.50 -6.07 7.80
N ASN A 33 -9.99 -4.88 8.12
CA ASN A 33 -10.74 -3.90 8.91
C ASN A 33 -11.83 -3.24 8.05
N PRO A 34 -13.13 -3.47 8.37
CA PRO A 34 -14.24 -2.90 7.59
C PRO A 34 -14.33 -1.37 7.67
N GLU A 35 -13.79 -0.74 8.71
CA GLU A 35 -13.84 0.71 8.92
C GLU A 35 -12.72 1.45 8.17
N PHE A 36 -11.72 0.73 7.66
CA PHE A 36 -10.51 1.36 7.10
C PHE A 36 -10.79 2.25 5.90
N VAL A 37 -11.66 1.81 4.98
CA VAL A 37 -11.96 2.58 3.75
C VAL A 37 -12.63 3.91 4.09
N GLU A 38 -13.54 3.90 5.07
CA GLU A 38 -14.22 5.11 5.52
C GLU A 38 -13.25 6.04 6.25
N TYR A 39 -12.48 5.51 7.19
CA TYR A 39 -11.43 6.26 7.88
C TYR A 39 -10.46 6.91 6.88
N PHE A 40 -9.92 6.14 5.93
CA PHE A 40 -8.97 6.62 4.95
C PHE A 40 -9.55 7.79 4.13
N ARG A 41 -10.80 7.68 3.68
CA ARG A 41 -11.50 8.75 2.94
C ARG A 41 -11.78 10.01 3.75
N GLN A 42 -11.91 9.90 5.08
CA GLN A 42 -12.16 11.04 5.97
C GLN A 42 -10.85 11.68 6.45
N ALA A 43 -9.82 10.88 6.67
CA ALA A 43 -8.54 11.32 7.22
C ALA A 43 -7.56 11.85 6.15
N THR A 44 -7.80 11.52 4.87
CA THR A 44 -6.93 11.89 3.75
C THR A 44 -7.69 12.65 2.66
N PRO A 45 -7.04 13.58 1.93
CA PRO A 45 -7.60 14.21 0.74
C PRO A 45 -7.71 13.28 -0.50
N GLU A 46 -7.84 11.96 -0.35
CA GLU A 46 -7.88 11.01 -1.48
C GLU A 46 -8.94 11.40 -2.53
N GLN A 47 -10.13 11.81 -2.06
CA GLN A 47 -11.24 12.15 -2.94
C GLN A 47 -11.00 13.48 -3.66
N GLU A 48 -10.45 14.46 -2.96
CA GLU A 48 -10.14 15.80 -3.42
C GLU A 48 -9.03 15.75 -4.47
N LEU A 49 -7.95 14.99 -4.21
CA LEU A 49 -6.86 14.78 -5.15
C LEU A 49 -7.35 14.16 -6.46
N GLY A 50 -8.35 13.27 -6.41
CA GLY A 50 -8.98 12.69 -7.59
C GLY A 50 -9.80 13.68 -8.42
N ARG A 51 -10.24 14.82 -7.85
CA ARG A 51 -11.03 15.86 -8.54
C ARG A 51 -10.17 16.98 -9.13
N LEU A 52 -8.93 17.14 -8.64
CA LEU A 52 -8.02 18.17 -9.13
C LEU A 52 -7.34 17.73 -10.44
N PRO A 53 -7.00 18.66 -11.34
CA PRO A 53 -6.28 18.36 -12.59
C PRO A 53 -4.77 18.14 -12.33
N LEU A 54 -4.42 17.31 -11.36
CA LEU A 54 -3.04 17.02 -10.95
C LEU A 54 -2.41 15.86 -11.72
N GLY A 55 -3.22 14.95 -12.25
CA GLY A 55 -2.76 13.72 -12.90
C GLY A 55 -3.32 13.55 -14.31
N SER A 56 -2.52 12.96 -15.20
CA SER A 56 -2.96 12.57 -16.55
C SER A 56 -3.79 11.28 -16.57
N ARG A 57 -3.88 10.57 -15.44
CA ARG A 57 -4.52 9.26 -15.32
C ARG A 57 -5.56 9.26 -14.20
N PRO A 58 -6.65 8.48 -14.34
CA PRO A 58 -7.61 8.28 -13.26
C PRO A 58 -6.97 7.66 -12.02
N ALA A 59 -7.32 8.17 -10.83
CA ALA A 59 -6.78 7.70 -9.56
C ALA A 59 -7.13 6.23 -9.24
N LYS A 60 -8.31 5.77 -9.67
CA LYS A 60 -8.80 4.40 -9.49
C LYS A 60 -8.85 3.64 -10.81
N ARG A 61 -8.75 2.31 -10.75
CA ARG A 61 -8.90 1.43 -11.92
C ARG A 61 -10.37 1.08 -12.21
N ARG A 62 -11.20 1.04 -11.18
CA ARG A 62 -12.64 0.69 -11.15
C ARG A 62 -13.27 1.37 -9.94
N GLU A 63 -14.59 1.42 -9.84
CA GLU A 63 -15.22 1.73 -8.56
C GLU A 63 -14.97 0.59 -7.56
N GLY A 64 -14.67 0.93 -6.30
CA GLY A 64 -14.32 -0.05 -5.27
C GLY A 64 -13.63 0.56 -4.05
N GLY A 65 -13.11 -0.31 -3.19
CA GLY A 65 -12.31 0.03 -2.01
C GLY A 65 -10.86 0.39 -2.36
N VAL A 66 -9.97 0.32 -1.38
CA VAL A 66 -8.54 0.69 -1.50
C VAL A 66 -7.83 -0.18 -2.54
N GLU A 67 -8.27 -1.42 -2.76
CA GLU A 67 -7.77 -2.33 -3.78
C GLU A 67 -7.97 -1.83 -5.24
N SER A 68 -8.89 -0.88 -5.44
CA SER A 68 -9.11 -0.24 -6.73
C SER A 68 -8.21 0.98 -6.98
N LEU A 69 -7.55 1.48 -5.94
CA LEU A 69 -6.68 2.66 -5.98
C LEU A 69 -5.34 2.33 -6.64
N ARG A 70 -4.80 3.29 -7.40
CA ARG A 70 -3.44 3.17 -7.94
C ARG A 70 -2.39 3.52 -6.88
N ALA A 71 -1.17 3.02 -7.06
CA ALA A 71 -0.08 3.23 -6.12
C ALA A 71 0.28 4.72 -5.89
N ILE A 72 0.20 5.58 -6.92
CA ILE A 72 0.48 7.01 -6.76
C ILE A 72 -0.56 7.66 -5.82
N PRO A 73 -1.87 7.62 -6.11
CA PRO A 73 -2.89 8.11 -5.19
C PRO A 73 -2.85 7.47 -3.79
N TRP A 74 -2.46 6.19 -3.66
CA TRP A 74 -2.33 5.53 -2.35
C TRP A 74 -1.28 6.18 -1.45
N ILE A 75 -0.16 6.64 -2.03
CA ILE A 75 0.94 7.26 -1.27
C ILE A 75 0.68 8.77 -1.05
N PHE A 76 -0.05 9.42 -1.96
CA PHE A 76 -0.30 10.87 -1.93
C PHE A 76 -1.51 11.29 -1.12
N ALA A 77 -2.46 10.36 -0.90
CA ALA A 77 -3.63 10.57 -0.06
C ALA A 77 -3.18 10.93 1.36
#